data_AF-A0A7S2Z2N1-F1
#
_entry.id   AF-A0A7S2Z2N1-F1
#
_cell.length_a   1.000
_cell.length_b   1.000
_cell.length_c   1.000
_cell.angle_alpha   90.00
_cell.angle_beta   90.00
_cell.angle_gamma   90.00
#
_symmetry.space_group_name_H-M   'P 1'
#
loop_
_entity.id
_entity.type
_entity.pdbx_description
1 polymer ?
#
loop_
_entity_poly.entity_id
_entity_poly.type
_entity_poly.pdbx_seq_one_letter_code
_entity_poly.pdbx_strand_id
1 'polypeptide(L)'
;ESLGSSGAMAPGPRIRVKCADMSKEAVAFAVQLAIDAIQVLGKENHRQIAKLLKEEFDTELSPAWQCIVGQRFGSFITHAQGTFVYFLVDETAVLLFRTIPAAATRLRSHQQTFMLTQN
;
A
#
# COMPACT_ATOMS: atom_id res chain seq x y z
N GLU A 1 30.81 -30.42 -23.66
CA GLU A 1 30.35 -29.85 -22.37
C GLU A 1 30.79 -28.39 -22.31
N SER A 2 29.85 -27.46 -22.18
CA SER A 2 30.14 -26.05 -21.84
C SER A 2 28.92 -25.49 -21.12
N LEU A 3 28.87 -25.77 -19.81
CA LEU A 3 27.99 -25.10 -18.87
C LEU A 3 28.54 -23.69 -18.65
N GLY A 4 27.72 -22.66 -18.88
CA GLY A 4 28.18 -21.29 -18.69
C GLY A 4 27.15 -20.22 -19.00
N SER A 5 26.15 -20.05 -18.12
CA SER A 5 25.66 -18.72 -17.71
C SER A 5 24.63 -18.87 -16.60
N SER A 6 25.13 -18.95 -15.37
CA SER A 6 24.32 -18.65 -14.19
C SER A 6 24.13 -17.14 -14.16
N GLY A 7 23.08 -16.64 -14.80
CA GLY A 7 22.61 -15.28 -14.59
C GLY A 7 22.27 -15.11 -13.11
N ALA A 8 23.07 -14.33 -12.39
CA ALA A 8 22.74 -13.96 -11.02
C ALA A 8 21.42 -13.19 -11.06
N MET A 9 20.31 -13.85 -10.74
CA MET A 9 19.03 -13.20 -10.58
C MET A 9 19.17 -12.27 -9.37
N ALA A 10 19.13 -10.96 -9.61
CA ALA A 10 19.09 -9.98 -8.55
C ALA A 10 17.96 -10.37 -7.58
N PRO A 11 18.19 -10.32 -6.25
CA PRO A 11 17.14 -10.66 -5.30
C PRO A 11 15.92 -9.76 -5.54
N GLY A 12 14.73 -10.35 -5.58
CA GLY A 12 13.48 -9.62 -5.76
C GLY A 12 13.25 -8.56 -4.66
N PRO A 13 12.30 -7.63 -4.87
CA PRO A 13 12.06 -6.53 -3.94
C PRO A 13 11.70 -7.03 -2.55
N ARG A 14 12.27 -6.41 -1.50
CA ARG A 14 12.02 -6.81 -0.11
C ARG A 14 10.69 -6.24 0.37
N ILE A 15 9.71 -7.11 0.64
CA ILE A 15 8.39 -6.70 1.11
C ILE A 15 8.30 -6.79 2.63
N ARG A 16 7.78 -5.74 3.26
CA ARG A 16 7.53 -5.70 4.70
C ARG A 16 6.16 -5.10 4.99
N VAL A 17 5.18 -5.94 5.31
CA VAL A 17 3.87 -5.47 5.79
C VAL A 17 4.02 -5.03 7.24
N LYS A 18 3.70 -3.78 7.53
CA LYS A 18 3.83 -3.17 8.86
C LYS A 18 2.53 -3.20 9.63
N CYS A 19 1.42 -2.91 8.95
CA CYS A 19 0.09 -2.96 9.54
C CYS A 19 -0.94 -3.22 8.42
N ALA A 20 -1.97 -4.01 8.72
CA ALA A 20 -3.04 -4.29 7.78
C ALA A 20 -4.35 -4.53 8.53
N ASP A 21 -5.41 -3.90 8.05
CA ASP A 21 -6.80 -4.08 8.44
C ASP A 21 -7.60 -4.27 7.14
N MET A 22 -7.45 -5.43 6.52
CA MET A 22 -8.15 -5.94 5.34
C MET A 22 -7.86 -7.46 5.20
N SER A 23 -8.46 -8.15 4.24
CA SER A 23 -8.20 -9.59 4.02
C SER A 23 -6.78 -9.84 3.51
N LYS A 24 -6.25 -11.05 3.72
CA LYS A 24 -4.88 -11.43 3.27
C LYS A 24 -4.75 -11.35 1.76
N GLU A 25 -5.83 -11.67 1.05
CA GLU A 25 -5.94 -11.62 -0.40
C GLU A 25 -5.84 -10.17 -0.88
N ALA A 26 -6.52 -9.24 -0.21
CA ALA A 26 -6.44 -7.81 -0.51
C ALA A 26 -5.05 -7.22 -0.23
N VAL A 27 -4.39 -7.65 0.86
CA VAL A 27 -2.99 -7.28 1.13
C VAL A 27 -2.06 -7.78 0.03
N ALA A 28 -2.21 -9.05 -0.38
CA ALA A 28 -1.39 -9.63 -1.44
C ALA A 28 -1.59 -8.89 -2.77
N PHE A 29 -2.83 -8.55 -3.11
CA PHE A 29 -3.16 -7.72 -4.28
C PHE A 29 -2.49 -6.34 -4.20
N ALA A 30 -2.59 -5.64 -3.06
CA ALA A 30 -1.96 -4.34 -2.86
C ALA A 30 -0.43 -4.38 -3.05
N VAL A 31 0.20 -5.40 -2.47
CA VAL A 31 1.65 -5.61 -2.55
C VAL A 31 2.08 -5.90 -3.99
N GLN A 32 1.38 -6.81 -4.68
CA GLN A 32 1.72 -7.17 -6.05
C GLN A 32 1.58 -5.97 -6.98
N LEU A 33 0.47 -5.24 -6.87
CA LEU A 33 0.23 -4.04 -7.67
C LEU A 33 1.30 -2.97 -7.42
N ALA A 34 1.75 -2.80 -6.18
CA ALA A 34 2.84 -1.87 -5.85
C ALA A 34 4.18 -2.30 -6.45
N ILE A 35 4.50 -3.60 -6.41
CA ILE A 35 5.72 -4.14 -7.04
C ILE A 35 5.70 -3.84 -8.53
N ASP A 36 4.61 -4.16 -9.21
CA ASP A 36 4.47 -3.99 -10.65
C ASP A 36 4.53 -2.50 -11.03
N ALA A 37 3.82 -1.64 -10.29
CA ALA A 37 3.85 -0.19 -10.49
C ALA A 37 5.25 0.39 -10.29
N ILE A 38 5.99 -0.06 -9.26
CA ILE A 38 7.37 0.40 -9.00
C ILE A 38 8.32 -0.08 -10.09
N GLN A 39 8.16 -1.29 -10.61
CA GLN A 39 8.97 -1.82 -11.71
C GLN A 39 8.73 -1.07 -13.02
N VAL A 40 7.47 -0.78 -13.35
CA VAL A 40 7.09 -0.12 -14.62
C VAL A 40 7.38 1.38 -14.58
N LEU A 41 7.02 2.06 -13.49
CA LEU A 41 7.11 3.52 -13.38
C LEU A 41 8.45 3.98 -12.80
N GLY A 42 9.18 3.12 -12.09
CA GLY A 42 10.37 3.47 -11.33
C GLY A 42 10.05 4.03 -9.94
N LYS A 43 10.86 3.61 -8.95
CA LYS A 43 10.65 3.88 -7.52
C LYS A 43 10.57 5.37 -7.13
N GLU A 44 11.19 6.26 -7.89
CA GLU A 44 11.19 7.71 -7.61
C GLU A 44 9.85 8.40 -7.96
N ASN A 45 9.04 7.75 -8.80
CA ASN A 45 7.77 8.31 -9.30
C ASN A 45 6.60 8.08 -8.34
N HIS A 46 6.79 8.43 -7.07
CA HIS A 46 5.81 8.20 -5.98
C HIS A 46 4.39 8.68 -6.33
N ARG A 47 4.27 9.85 -6.98
CA ARG A 47 2.97 10.42 -7.36
C ARG A 47 2.21 9.52 -8.34
N GLN A 48 2.91 8.97 -9.34
CA GLN A 48 2.28 8.14 -10.36
C GLN A 48 1.94 6.76 -9.81
N ILE A 49 2.82 6.21 -8.97
CA ILE A 49 2.56 4.95 -8.25
C ILE A 49 1.30 5.13 -7.37
N ALA A 50 1.24 6.19 -6.56
CA ALA A 50 0.09 6.45 -5.69
C ALA A 50 -1.23 6.59 -6.48
N LYS A 51 -1.18 7.29 -7.62
CA LYS A 51 -2.33 7.45 -8.51
C LYS A 51 -2.82 6.10 -9.04
N LEU A 52 -1.91 5.28 -9.58
CA LEU A 52 -2.24 3.97 -10.14
C LEU A 52 -2.87 3.07 -9.07
N LEU A 53 -2.24 2.95 -7.90
CA LEU A 53 -2.76 2.14 -6.80
C LEU A 53 -4.17 2.58 -6.38
N LYS A 54 -4.40 3.89 -6.30
CA LYS A 54 -5.72 4.42 -5.98
C LYS A 54 -6.75 4.06 -7.05
N GLU A 55 -6.44 4.25 -8.33
CA GLU A 55 -7.37 4.02 -9.45
C GLU A 55 -7.78 2.54 -9.54
N GLU A 56 -6.83 1.62 -9.37
CA GLU A 56 -7.10 0.18 -9.38
C GLU A 56 -7.96 -0.24 -8.17
N PHE A 57 -7.66 0.29 -6.98
CA PHE A 57 -8.46 -0.01 -5.78
C PHE A 57 -9.86 0.62 -5.82
N ASP A 58 -10.01 1.80 -6.41
CA ASP A 58 -11.33 2.40 -6.64
C ASP A 58 -12.15 1.63 -7.68
N THR A 59 -11.49 0.90 -8.59
CA THR A 59 -12.14 0.12 -9.66
C THR A 59 -12.53 -1.28 -9.18
N GLU A 60 -11.61 -1.98 -8.52
CA GLU A 60 -11.81 -3.37 -8.06
C GLU A 60 -12.64 -3.45 -6.77
N LEU A 61 -12.62 -2.39 -5.94
CA LEU A 61 -13.30 -2.35 -4.65
C LEU A 61 -14.28 -1.16 -4.57
N SER A 62 -14.68 -0.79 -3.36
CA SER A 62 -15.54 0.38 -3.13
C SER A 62 -14.76 1.68 -3.33
N PRO A 63 -15.31 2.69 -4.03
CA PRO A 63 -14.64 3.98 -4.25
C PRO A 63 -14.24 4.74 -2.97
N ALA A 64 -13.40 5.76 -3.17
CA ALA A 64 -12.86 6.70 -2.18
C ALA A 64 -11.60 6.20 -1.44
N TRP A 65 -10.78 5.40 -2.11
CA TRP A 65 -9.45 5.06 -1.66
C TRP A 65 -8.51 6.27 -1.71
N GLN A 66 -7.56 6.29 -0.79
CA GLN A 66 -6.45 7.22 -0.74
C GLN A 66 -5.16 6.43 -0.65
N CYS A 67 -4.16 6.86 -1.41
CA CYS A 67 -2.85 6.23 -1.45
C CYS A 67 -1.77 7.29 -1.18
N ILE A 68 -0.85 6.98 -0.28
CA ILE A 68 0.33 7.78 0.02
C ILE A 68 1.55 6.90 -0.21
N VAL A 69 2.48 7.38 -1.01
CA VAL A 69 3.74 6.70 -1.33
C VAL A 69 4.90 7.63 -1.06
N GLY A 70 5.93 7.13 -0.39
CA GLY A 70 7.15 7.89 -0.15
C GLY A 70 8.16 7.13 0.71
N GLN A 71 9.36 7.67 0.85
CA GLN A 71 10.43 7.02 1.63
C GLN A 71 10.28 7.26 3.14
N ARG A 72 9.85 8.47 3.53
CA ARG A 72 9.68 8.87 4.93
C ARG A 72 8.46 9.76 5.07
N PHE A 73 7.50 9.33 5.88
CA PHE A 73 6.34 10.11 6.28
C PHE A 73 5.82 9.63 7.63
N GLY A 74 5.22 10.54 8.40
CA GLY A 74 4.35 10.20 9.51
C GLY A 74 2.89 10.30 9.06
N SER A 75 2.01 9.46 9.61
CA SER A 75 0.58 9.51 9.29
C SER A 75 -0.26 9.33 10.54
N PHE A 76 -1.32 10.14 10.64
CA PHE A 76 -2.36 10.02 11.65
C PHE A 76 -3.68 10.10 10.92
N ILE A 77 -4.33 8.96 10.72
CA ILE A 77 -5.50 8.87 9.87
C ILE A 77 -6.63 8.09 10.55
N THR A 78 -7.84 8.38 10.12
CA THR A 78 -9.04 7.60 10.43
C THR A 78 -9.51 6.94 9.15
N HIS A 79 -9.57 5.61 9.14
CA HIS A 79 -9.99 4.81 7.99
C HIS A 79 -11.25 4.02 8.29
N ALA A 80 -11.94 3.57 7.25
CA ALA A 80 -13.04 2.63 7.38
C ALA A 80 -12.49 1.23 7.73
N GLN A 81 -13.18 0.50 8.62
CA GLN A 81 -12.77 -0.84 9.03
C GLN A 81 -12.60 -1.78 7.82
N GLY A 82 -11.54 -2.60 7.83
CA GLY A 82 -11.27 -3.57 6.79
C GLY A 82 -10.78 -2.97 5.47
N THR A 83 -10.34 -1.71 5.47
CA THR A 83 -9.89 -1.00 4.27
C THR A 83 -8.58 -0.23 4.47
N PHE A 84 -7.61 -0.82 5.18
CA PHE A 84 -6.33 -0.18 5.47
C PHE A 84 -5.16 -1.15 5.32
N VAL A 85 -4.07 -0.70 4.70
CA VAL A 85 -2.80 -1.42 4.66
C VAL A 85 -1.63 -0.44 4.61
N TYR A 86 -0.58 -0.81 5.33
CA TYR A 86 0.69 -0.12 5.39
C TYR A 86 1.84 -1.12 5.22
N PHE A 87 2.65 -0.93 4.20
CA PHE A 87 3.76 -1.82 3.88
C PHE A 87 4.93 -1.07 3.23
N LEU A 88 6.07 -1.74 3.13
CA LEU A 88 7.23 -1.27 2.40
C LEU A 88 7.56 -2.23 1.27
N VAL A 89 7.91 -1.66 0.12
CA VAL A 89 8.59 -2.32 -1.00
C VAL A 89 10.00 -1.74 -1.04
N ASP A 90 10.98 -2.53 -0.61
CA ASP A 90 12.34 -2.07 -0.29
C ASP A 90 12.34 -0.91 0.71
N GLU A 91 12.60 0.31 0.23
CA GLU A 91 12.63 1.56 1.02
C GLU A 91 11.41 2.46 0.76
N THR A 92 10.56 2.08 -0.20
CA THR A 92 9.35 2.82 -0.55
C THR A 92 8.21 2.36 0.32
N ALA A 93 7.74 3.26 1.20
CA ALA A 93 6.58 3.01 2.05
C ALA A 93 5.29 3.35 1.28
N VAL A 94 4.32 2.46 1.38
CA VAL A 94 3.00 2.55 0.75
C VAL A 94 1.94 2.46 1.83
N LEU A 95 1.09 3.49 1.91
CA LEU A 95 -0.06 3.56 2.81
C LEU A 95 -1.32 3.70 1.97
N LEU A 96 -2.22 2.74 2.08
CA LEU A 96 -3.45 2.69 1.30
C LEU A 96 -4.64 2.53 2.25
N PHE A 97 -5.61 3.43 2.15
CA PHE A 97 -6.75 3.42 3.05
C PHE A 97 -7.99 4.07 2.44
N ARG A 98 -9.18 3.66 2.89
CA ARG A 98 -10.44 4.33 2.53
C ARG A 98 -10.95 5.21 3.67
N THR A 99 -11.46 6.40 3.34
CA THR A 99 -12.09 7.28 4.34
C THR A 99 -13.53 6.87 4.62
N ILE A 100 -13.96 7.14 5.85
CA ILE A 100 -15.36 7.03 6.22
C ILE A 100 -16.09 8.26 5.66
N PRO A 101 -17.14 8.09 4.83
CA PRO A 101 -17.96 9.22 4.41
C PRO A 101 -18.56 9.90 5.64
N ALA A 102 -18.55 11.23 5.70
CA ALA A 102 -19.01 12.01 6.85
C ALA A 102 -20.44 11.65 7.33
N ALA A 103 -21.29 11.11 6.46
CA ALA A 103 -22.62 10.61 6.80
C ALA A 103 -22.59 9.39 7.75
N ALA A 104 -21.57 8.53 7.67
CA ALA A 104 -21.44 7.33 8.50
C ALA A 104 -20.84 7.60 9.89
N THR A 105 -20.29 8.79 10.14
CA THR A 105 -19.63 9.17 11.39
C THR A 105 -20.61 9.36 12.56
N ARG A 106 -21.92 9.53 12.30
CA ARG A 106 -22.91 9.80 13.36
C ARG A 106 -23.31 8.60 14.22
N LEU A 107 -22.83 7.37 13.94
CA LEU A 107 -23.37 6.16 14.58
C LEU A 107 -22.36 5.21 15.25
N ARG A 108 -21.06 5.53 15.37
CA ARG A 108 -20.10 4.58 15.99
C ARG A 108 -19.22 5.21 17.07
N SER A 109 -19.49 4.84 18.32
CA SER A 109 -18.83 5.25 19.56
C SER A 109 -17.46 4.60 19.83
N HIS A 110 -16.92 3.82 18.89
CA HIS A 110 -15.63 3.14 19.02
C HIS A 110 -14.84 3.36 17.74
N GLN A 111 -13.83 4.23 17.76
CA GLN A 111 -12.85 4.33 16.69
C GLN A 111 -11.48 3.90 17.19
N GLN A 112 -10.87 2.98 16.45
CA GLN A 112 -9.50 2.54 16.64
C GLN A 112 -8.60 3.44 15.78
N THR A 113 -8.06 4.48 16.39
CA THR A 113 -7.06 5.35 15.79
C THR A 113 -5.72 4.62 15.80
N PHE A 114 -5.16 4.32 14.63
CA PHE A 114 -3.80 3.79 14.54
C PHE A 114 -2.82 4.93 14.26
N MET A 115 -1.97 5.21 15.25
CA MET A 115 -0.83 6.11 15.09
C MET A 115 0.32 5.30 14.50
N LEU A 116 0.70 5.59 13.25
CA LEU A 116 1.94 5.09 12.69
C LEU A 116 3.01 6.18 12.84
N THR A 117 3.73 6.11 13.96
CA THR A 117 4.98 6.85 14.15
C THR A 117 6.11 5.95 13.63
N GLN A 118 6.74 6.36 12.53
CA GLN A 118 7.96 5.72 12.04
C GLN A 118 9.14 6.27 12.85
N ASN A 119 9.88 5.37 13.50
CA ASN A 119 11.11 5.66 14.23
C ASN A 119 12.32 5.18 13.43
#